data_AF-A0A2G9TFF3-F1
#
_entry.id   AF-A0A2G9TFF3-F1
#
_cell.length_a   1.000
_cell.length_b   1.000
_cell.length_c   1.000
_cell.angle_alpha   90.00
_cell.angle_beta   90.00
_cell.angle_gamma   90.00
#
_symmetry.space_group_name_H-M   'P 1'
#
loop_
_entity.id
_entity.type
_entity.pdbx_description
1 polymer ?
#
loop_
_entity_poly.entity_id
_entity_poly.type
_entity_poly.pdbx_seq_one_letter_code
_entity_poly.pdbx_strand_id
1 'polypeptide(L)'
;FGGPVLLFPEGYCSNNTQVLQFRKAIFEDGIKIYPIAIKQDSRFGDAFWYENTFNWYLFRVMCSWATPVDVTYLPPMTRLPRETNVQFAARAQAAISEVVGVRAGAFGGLMWY
;
A
#
# COMPACT_ATOMS: atom_id res chain seq x y z
N PHE A 1 1.04 20.13 19.49
CA PHE A 1 0.01 19.22 18.96
C PHE A 1 0.57 18.59 17.69
N GLY A 2 1.00 17.34 17.73
CA GLY A 2 1.69 16.70 16.61
C GLY A 2 1.88 15.22 16.88
N GLY A 3 0.76 14.49 16.91
CA GLY A 3 0.80 13.03 17.00
C GLY A 3 1.20 12.41 15.65
N PRO A 4 1.70 11.16 15.64
CA PRO A 4 1.96 10.45 14.41
C PRO A 4 0.64 10.26 13.63
N VAL A 5 0.64 10.60 12.35
CA VAL A 5 -0.51 10.42 11.45
C VAL A 5 -0.24 9.21 10.57
N LEU A 6 -1.12 8.22 10.62
CA LEU A 6 -1.10 7.08 9.70
C LEU A 6 -1.99 7.42 8.50
N LEU A 7 -1.40 7.38 7.30
CA LEU A 7 -2.10 7.69 6.06
C LEU A 7 -2.00 6.51 5.12
N PHE A 8 -3.12 6.19 4.46
CA PHE A 8 -3.17 5.23 3.36
C PHE A 8 -3.25 6.02 2.05
N PRO A 9 -2.10 6.35 1.45
CA PRO A 9 -2.01 7.18 0.24
C PRO A 9 -2.73 6.60 -0.99
N GLU A 10 -3.00 5.30 -0.93
CA GLU A 10 -3.64 4.46 -1.94
C GLU A 10 -5.17 4.64 -1.98
N GLY A 11 -5.81 4.88 -0.82
CA GLY A 11 -7.25 5.13 -0.71
C GLY A 11 -8.17 3.95 -1.07
N TYR A 12 -7.62 2.79 -1.43
CA TYR A 12 -8.31 1.53 -1.73
C TYR A 12 -7.48 0.36 -1.15
N CYS A 13 -8.04 -0.85 -1.12
CA CYS A 13 -7.25 -2.04 -0.75
C CYS A 13 -6.72 -2.70 -2.05
N SER A 14 -5.40 -2.83 -2.18
CA SER A 14 -4.76 -3.56 -3.28
C SER A 14 -5.08 -5.06 -3.25
N ASN A 15 -5.14 -5.67 -4.42
CA ASN A 15 -5.30 -7.10 -4.65
C ASN A 15 -3.97 -7.89 -4.52
N ASN A 16 -3.04 -7.49 -3.64
CA ASN A 16 -1.71 -8.13 -3.42
C ASN A 16 -0.81 -8.29 -4.67
N THR A 17 -1.24 -7.86 -5.86
CA THR A 17 -0.49 -8.05 -7.12
C THR A 17 0.33 -6.83 -7.52
N GLN A 18 0.01 -5.63 -7.00
CA GLN A 18 0.74 -4.39 -7.26
C GLN A 18 0.70 -3.43 -6.06
N VAL A 19 1.75 -2.63 -5.88
CA VAL A 19 1.71 -1.49 -4.95
C VAL A 19 0.96 -0.37 -5.66
N LEU A 20 -0.23 -0.02 -5.16
CA LEU A 20 -1.05 1.04 -5.74
C LEU A 20 -0.36 2.40 -5.61
N GLN A 21 -0.77 3.28 -6.50
CA GLN A 21 -0.19 4.60 -6.64
C GLN A 21 -0.55 5.51 -5.46
N PHE A 22 0.44 6.22 -4.93
CA PHE A 22 0.20 7.23 -3.91
C PHE A 22 -0.42 8.51 -4.48
N ARG A 23 -1.50 8.99 -3.85
CA ARG A 23 -2.09 10.29 -4.21
C ARG A 23 -1.11 11.42 -3.91
N LYS A 24 -1.10 12.44 -4.78
CA LYS A 24 -0.11 13.54 -4.79
C LYS A 24 -0.18 14.48 -3.58
N ALA A 25 -1.31 14.52 -2.87
CA ALA A 25 -1.65 15.57 -1.89
C ALA A 25 -0.98 15.41 -0.51
N ILE A 26 -0.17 14.37 -0.32
CA ILE A 26 0.27 13.90 1.00
C ILE A 26 1.75 14.17 1.24
N PHE A 27 2.45 14.62 0.19
CA PHE A 27 3.88 14.82 0.16
C PHE A 27 4.20 16.32 0.11
N GLU A 28 3.97 17.02 1.21
CA GLU A 28 4.39 18.43 1.37
C GLU A 28 5.87 18.55 1.80
N ASP A 29 6.49 19.69 1.52
CA ASP A 29 7.88 19.97 1.86
C ASP A 29 8.10 20.00 3.39
N GLY A 30 9.14 19.31 3.85
CA GLY A 30 9.59 19.36 5.26
C GLY A 30 9.07 18.24 6.17
N ILE A 31 8.20 17.34 5.68
CA ILE A 31 7.67 16.22 6.47
C ILE A 31 8.56 14.98 6.33
N LYS A 32 8.94 14.37 7.46
CA LYS A 32 9.59 13.05 7.49
C LYS A 32 8.52 11.97 7.37
N ILE A 33 8.63 11.14 6.34
CA ILE A 33 7.69 10.05 6.11
C ILE A 33 8.36 8.72 6.44
N TYR A 34 7.63 7.85 7.12
CA TYR A 34 8.06 6.49 7.42
C TYR A 34 7.29 5.53 6.52
N PRO A 35 7.91 4.95 5.48
CA PRO A 35 7.24 3.99 4.63
C PRO A 35 7.01 2.70 5.43
N ILE A 36 5.82 2.11 5.27
CA ILE A 36 5.48 0.82 5.85
C ILE A 36 5.02 -0.06 4.69
N ALA A 37 5.72 -1.18 4.49
CA ALA A 37 5.33 -2.21 3.55
C ALA A 37 4.45 -3.22 4.27
N ILE A 38 3.25 -3.44 3.76
CA ILE A 38 2.29 -4.41 4.28
C ILE A 38 2.00 -5.39 3.16
N LYS A 39 2.22 -6.68 3.41
CA LYS A 39 1.98 -7.76 2.45
C LYS A 39 1.08 -8.81 3.09
N GLN A 40 0.00 -9.17 2.41
CA GLN A 40 -0.86 -10.26 2.82
C GLN A 40 -0.57 -11.47 1.94
N ASP A 41 -0.42 -12.66 2.54
CA ASP A 41 -0.28 -13.89 1.76
C ASP A 41 -1.67 -14.47 1.47
N SER A 42 -2.12 -14.29 0.22
CA SER A 42 -3.43 -14.74 -0.25
C SER A 42 -3.61 -16.27 -0.25
N ARG A 43 -2.54 -17.05 0.00
CA ARG A 43 -2.61 -18.51 0.10
C ARG A 43 -3.38 -19.01 1.31
N PHE A 44 -3.40 -18.25 2.41
CA PHE A 44 -4.03 -18.69 3.67
C PHE A 44 -5.41 -18.05 3.88
N GLY A 45 -5.62 -16.88 3.29
CA GLY A 45 -6.88 -16.14 3.34
C GLY A 45 -6.68 -14.77 2.74
N ASP A 46 -7.68 -14.30 2.00
CA ASP A 46 -7.71 -12.92 1.53
C ASP A 46 -8.82 -12.17 2.26
N ALA A 47 -8.44 -11.09 2.96
CA ALA A 47 -9.36 -10.19 3.64
C ALA A 47 -9.95 -9.13 2.69
N PHE A 48 -9.53 -9.10 1.42
CA PHE A 48 -10.09 -8.21 0.43
C PHE A 48 -11.49 -8.65 0.02
N TRP A 49 -12.46 -7.76 0.27
CA TRP A 49 -13.85 -7.95 -0.12
C TRP A 49 -14.11 -7.27 -1.47
N TYR A 50 -14.19 -8.08 -2.52
CA TYR A 50 -14.55 -7.62 -3.87
C TYR A 50 -15.94 -8.12 -4.33
N GLU A 51 -16.50 -9.10 -3.62
CA GLU A 51 -17.67 -9.86 -4.04
C GLU A 51 -18.98 -9.11 -3.73
N ASN A 52 -19.94 -9.11 -4.66
CA ASN A 52 -21.24 -8.47 -4.45
C ASN A 52 -22.09 -9.12 -3.34
N THR A 53 -21.77 -10.33 -2.91
CA THR A 53 -22.56 -11.09 -1.94
C THR A 53 -21.80 -11.29 -0.64
N PHE A 54 -22.26 -10.63 0.42
CA PHE A 54 -21.61 -10.67 1.74
C PHE A 54 -21.53 -12.08 2.35
N ASN A 55 -22.50 -12.96 2.06
CA ASN A 55 -22.56 -14.31 2.64
C ASN A 55 -21.40 -15.21 2.21
N TRP A 56 -20.99 -15.13 0.93
CA TRP A 56 -19.85 -15.90 0.41
C TRP A 56 -18.54 -15.42 0.99
N TYR A 57 -18.36 -14.10 1.05
CA TYR A 57 -17.23 -13.48 1.72
C TYR A 57 -17.15 -13.88 3.21
N LEU A 58 -18.26 -13.81 3.94
CA LEU A 58 -18.32 -14.18 5.35
C LEU A 58 -17.93 -15.65 5.56
N PHE A 59 -18.47 -16.55 4.74
CA PHE A 59 -18.11 -17.97 4.81
C PHE A 59 -16.62 -18.19 4.51
N ARG A 60 -16.07 -17.51 3.49
CA ARG A 60 -14.64 -17.57 3.14
C ARG A 60 -13.74 -17.10 4.29
N VAL A 61 -14.10 -16.01 4.97
CA VAL A 61 -13.35 -15.48 6.11
C VAL A 61 -13.48 -16.38 7.34
N MET A 62 -14.67 -16.90 7.64
CA MET A 62 -14.88 -17.80 8.78
C MET A 62 -14.21 -19.17 8.60
N CYS A 63 -14.09 -19.65 7.35
CA CYS A 63 -13.41 -20.90 7.02
C CYS A 63 -11.91 -20.72 6.73
N SER A 64 -11.41 -19.49 6.68
CA SER A 64 -9.98 -19.23 6.56
C SER A 64 -9.32 -19.39 7.93
N TRP A 65 -8.28 -20.22 7.97
CA TRP A 65 -7.58 -20.53 9.23
C TRP A 65 -6.74 -19.34 9.71
N ALA A 66 -6.08 -18.61 8.82
CA ALA A 66 -5.28 -17.46 9.18
C ALA A 66 -5.11 -16.52 7.99
N THR A 67 -5.04 -15.21 8.28
CA THR A 67 -4.62 -14.20 7.32
C THR A 67 -3.27 -13.64 7.77
N PRO A 68 -2.15 -14.26 7.38
CA PRO A 68 -0.83 -13.76 7.74
C PRO A 68 -0.58 -12.44 7.01
N VAL A 69 -0.26 -11.42 7.80
CA VAL A 69 0.12 -10.09 7.32
C VAL A 69 1.57 -9.85 7.72
N ASP A 70 2.43 -9.71 6.73
CA ASP A 70 3.82 -9.31 6.91
C ASP A 70 3.90 -7.77 6.89
N VAL A 71 4.40 -7.20 7.98
CA VAL A 71 4.53 -5.75 8.17
C VAL A 71 6.00 -5.41 8.32
N THR A 72 6.55 -4.75 7.32
CA THR A 72 7.94 -4.30 7.31
C THR A 72 8.00 -2.78 7.39
N TYR A 73 8.72 -2.28 8.39
CA TYR A 73 9.00 -0.86 8.55
C TYR A 73 10.27 -0.47 7.78
N LEU A 74 10.18 0.58 6.96
CA LEU A 74 11.31 1.07 6.18
C LEU A 74 11.96 2.30 6.83
N PRO A 75 13.23 2.59 6.49
CA PRO A 75 13.90 3.79 6.97
C PRO A 75 13.16 5.08 6.56
N PRO A 76 13.25 6.14 7.38
CA PRO A 76 12.58 7.41 7.10
C PRO A 76 13.05 8.01 5.78
N MET A 77 12.10 8.52 5.01
CA MET A 77 12.35 9.22 3.77
C MET A 77 11.96 10.69 3.90
N THR A 78 12.86 11.57 3.45
CA THR A 78 12.62 13.00 3.29
C THR A 78 12.69 13.38 1.82
N ARG A 79 11.89 14.35 1.40
CA ARG A 79 11.94 14.92 0.05
C ARG A 79 13.29 15.60 -0.17
N LEU A 80 13.91 15.33 -1.32
CA LEU A 80 15.18 15.97 -1.69
C LEU A 80 14.92 17.39 -2.25
N PRO A 81 15.87 18.34 -2.12
CA PRO A 81 15.65 19.75 -2.49
C PRO A 81 15.31 20.01 -3.97
N ARG A 82 15.64 19.08 -4.86
CA ARG A 82 15.36 19.16 -6.32
C ARG A 82 14.31 18.16 -6.79
N GLU A 83 13.74 17.38 -5.88
CA GLU A 83 12.78 16.33 -6.20
C GLU A 83 11.37 16.92 -6.23
N THR A 84 10.56 16.54 -7.21
CA THR A 84 9.13 16.89 -7.26
C THR A 84 8.33 15.93 -6.38
N ASN A 85 7.13 16.35 -5.93
CA ASN A 85 6.25 15.48 -5.12
C ASN A 85 5.95 14.13 -5.80
N VAL A 86 5.87 14.13 -7.14
CA VAL A 86 5.63 12.92 -7.93
C VAL A 86 6.84 11.98 -7.90
N GLN A 87 8.05 12.52 -8.02
CA GLN A 87 9.28 11.72 -7.94
C GLN A 87 9.49 11.15 -6.53
N PHE A 88 9.18 11.93 -5.49
CA PHE A 88 9.24 11.46 -4.11
C PHE A 88 8.24 10.32 -3.85
N ALA A 89 7.00 10.47 -4.31
CA ALA A 89 5.99 9.42 -4.24
C ALA A 89 6.45 8.15 -4.97
N ALA A 90 7.01 8.29 -6.18
CA ALA A 90 7.53 7.16 -6.94
C ALA A 90 8.70 6.46 -6.24
N ARG A 91 9.60 7.21 -5.58
CA ARG A 91 10.70 6.64 -4.81
C ARG A 91 10.22 5.90 -3.57
N ALA A 92 9.27 6.45 -2.83
CA ALA A 92 8.65 5.77 -1.69
C ALA A 92 7.91 4.49 -2.13
N GLN A 93 7.18 4.56 -3.26
CA GLN A 93 6.50 3.41 -3.85
C GLN A 93 7.51 2.34 -4.30
N ALA A 94 8.62 2.74 -4.91
CA ALA A 94 9.68 1.82 -5.33
C ALA A 94 10.34 1.11 -4.14
N ALA A 95 10.60 1.82 -3.05
CA ALA A 95 11.17 1.21 -1.84
C ALA A 95 10.23 0.20 -1.20
N ILE A 96 8.93 0.50 -1.15
CA ILE A 96 7.91 -0.45 -0.67
C ILE A 96 7.78 -1.64 -1.62
N SER A 97 7.79 -1.39 -2.93
CA SER A 97 7.74 -2.41 -3.99
C SER A 97 8.91 -3.39 -3.92
N GLU A 98 10.11 -2.90 -3.62
CA GLU A 98 11.31 -3.72 -3.41
C GLU A 98 11.16 -4.69 -2.23
N VAL A 99 10.62 -4.20 -1.10
CA VAL A 99 10.40 -5.01 0.09
C VAL A 99 9.27 -6.04 -0.10
N VAL A 100 8.15 -5.63 -0.71
CA VAL A 100 7.01 -6.52 -0.96
C VAL A 100 7.33 -7.55 -2.05
N GLY A 101 8.32 -7.27 -2.90
CA GLY A 101 8.72 -8.12 -4.04
C GLY A 101 7.71 -8.07 -5.19
N VAL A 102 6.94 -6.99 -5.29
CA VAL A 102 5.80 -6.83 -6.19
C VAL A 102 5.98 -5.55 -6.99
N ARG A 103 5.68 -5.55 -8.29
CA ARG A 103 5.92 -4.40 -9.18
C ARG A 103 5.14 -3.16 -8.73
N ALA A 104 5.80 -2.00 -8.69
CA ALA A 104 5.15 -0.70 -8.53
C ALA A 104 4.25 -0.42 -9.75
N GLY A 105 2.96 -0.15 -9.51
CA GLY A 105 2.02 0.21 -10.58
C GLY A 105 2.41 1.52 -11.26
N ALA A 106 2.42 1.54 -12.61
CA ALA A 106 2.80 2.71 -13.39
C ALA A 106 1.69 3.77 -13.44
N PHE A 107 2.09 5.04 -13.63
CA PHE A 107 1.22 6.22 -13.73
C PHE A 107 0.42 6.20 -15.05
N GLY A 108 -0.58 5.35 -15.14
CA GLY A 108 -1.47 5.26 -16.28
C GLY A 108 -2.63 4.38 -15.89
N GLY A 109 -3.85 4.91 -15.92
CA GLY A 109 -5.08 4.25 -15.50
C GLY A 109 -5.49 3.04 -16.34
N LEU A 110 -4.54 2.15 -16.65
CA LEU A 110 -4.80 0.84 -17.23
C LEU A 110 -5.43 -0.03 -16.15
N MET A 111 -6.58 -0.59 -16.54
CA MET A 111 -7.54 -1.27 -15.69
C MET A 111 -6.94 -2.43 -14.90
N TRP A 112 -7.44 -2.48 -13.68
CA TRP A 112 -7.27 -3.47 -12.64
C TRP A 112 -7.81 -4.84 -13.06
N TYR A 113 -6.91 -5.80 -13.29
CA TYR A 113 -7.13 -7.23 -13.00
C TYR A 113 -5.78 -7.96 -12.93
#